data_AF-A0A6J4MNY6-F1
#
_entry.id   AF-A0A6J4MNY6-F1
#
_cell.length_a   1.000
_cell.length_b   1.000
_cell.length_c   1.000
_cell.angle_alpha   90.00
_cell.angle_beta   90.00
_cell.angle_gamma   90.00
#
_symmetry.space_group_name_H-M   'P 1'
#
loop_
_entity.id
_entity.type
_entity.pdbx_description
1 polymer ?
#
loop_
_entity_poly.entity_id
_entity_poly.type
_entity_poly.pdbx_seq_one_letter_code
_entity_poly.pdbx_strand_id
1 'polypeptide(L)'
;DHASAYSLDPSTLPGNVESFFGVAQVPMGVAGPLRVNGEHAQGDFLVPLATTEGTLVASYNRGMKLCREAGGVTTTILDDRMQRAPVFSFDSAREMRAFREWLDDHFDDVAAAA
;
A
#
# COMPACT_ATOMS: atom_id res chain seq x y z
N ASP A 1 -29.94 -6.10 -3.73
CA ASP A 1 -30.15 -5.14 -4.84
C ASP A 1 -28.86 -4.48 -5.31
N HIS A 2 -28.12 -3.75 -4.45
CA HIS A 2 -26.91 -3.03 -4.91
C HIS A 2 -25.62 -3.86 -4.96
N ALA A 3 -25.38 -4.73 -3.97
CA ALA A 3 -24.11 -5.47 -3.88
C ALA A 3 -23.90 -6.45 -5.05
N SER A 4 -24.98 -7.00 -5.61
CA SER A 4 -24.95 -7.89 -6.77
C SER A 4 -24.86 -7.15 -8.11
N ALA A 5 -24.98 -5.82 -8.11
CA ALA A 5 -24.87 -4.98 -9.29
C ALA A 5 -23.43 -4.44 -9.40
N TYR A 6 -22.58 -5.19 -10.09
CA TYR A 6 -21.17 -4.87 -10.28
C TYR A 6 -20.76 -5.06 -11.75
N SER A 7 -19.71 -4.34 -12.17
CA SER A 7 -19.17 -4.39 -13.53
C SER A 7 -17.88 -5.20 -13.65
N LEU A 8 -17.36 -5.71 -12.53
CA LEU A 8 -16.15 -6.54 -12.51
C LEU A 8 -16.45 -7.98 -12.91
N ASP A 9 -15.55 -8.59 -13.67
CA ASP A 9 -15.65 -9.99 -14.08
C ASP A 9 -15.30 -10.91 -12.91
N PRO A 10 -16.24 -11.75 -12.41
CA PRO A 10 -15.98 -12.66 -11.30
C PRO A 10 -14.82 -13.64 -11.56
N SER A 11 -14.48 -13.92 -12.83
CA SER A 11 -13.36 -14.79 -13.18
C SER A 11 -12.00 -14.24 -12.72
N THR A 12 -11.91 -12.94 -12.46
CA THR A 12 -10.70 -12.24 -12.01
C THR A 12 -10.52 -12.25 -10.49
N LEU A 13 -11.53 -12.71 -9.75
CA LEU A 13 -11.55 -12.70 -8.29
C LEU A 13 -10.78 -13.84 -7.58
N PRO A 14 -10.35 -14.96 -8.22
CA PRO A 14 -9.47 -15.91 -7.56
C PRO A 14 -8.23 -15.23 -6.97
N GLY A 15 -7.96 -15.47 -5.69
CA GLY A 15 -6.87 -14.83 -4.94
C GLY A 15 -7.23 -13.48 -4.27
N ASN A 16 -8.45 -12.97 -4.49
CA ASN A 16 -8.91 -11.70 -3.90
C ASN A 16 -10.02 -11.91 -2.85
N VAL A 17 -10.94 -12.85 -3.06
CA VAL A 17 -12.08 -13.10 -2.15
C VAL A 17 -12.62 -14.54 -2.28
N GLU A 18 -13.03 -15.14 -1.18
CA GLU A 18 -13.74 -16.42 -1.11
C GLU A 18 -15.26 -16.24 -0.98
N SER A 19 -16.05 -17.21 -1.45
CA SER A 19 -17.52 -17.18 -1.35
C SER A 19 -18.14 -15.88 -1.88
N PHE A 20 -17.71 -15.46 -3.08
CA PHE A 20 -18.10 -14.18 -3.67
C PHE A 20 -19.62 -14.05 -3.82
N PHE A 21 -20.18 -12.98 -3.25
CA PHE A 21 -21.62 -12.66 -3.35
C PHE A 21 -21.88 -11.32 -4.06
N GLY A 22 -20.89 -10.42 -4.10
CA GLY A 22 -21.07 -9.06 -4.58
C GLY A 22 -19.96 -8.12 -4.14
N VAL A 23 -20.15 -6.82 -4.36
CA VAL A 23 -19.16 -5.77 -4.12
C VAL A 23 -19.70 -4.70 -3.17
N ALA A 24 -18.80 -4.14 -2.36
CA ALA A 24 -19.07 -2.89 -1.66
C ALA A 24 -18.73 -1.71 -2.58
N GLN A 25 -19.68 -0.81 -2.79
CA GLN A 25 -19.48 0.40 -3.60
C GLN A 25 -19.00 1.54 -2.70
N VAL A 26 -17.80 2.06 -2.96
CA VAL A 26 -17.23 3.21 -2.25
C VAL A 26 -17.30 4.45 -3.15
N PRO A 27 -17.86 5.58 -2.70
CA PRO A 27 -17.88 6.81 -3.49
C PRO A 27 -16.46 7.24 -3.85
N MET A 28 -16.28 7.70 -5.09
CA MET A 28 -14.98 8.16 -5.59
C MET A 28 -15.04 9.60 -6.05
N GLY A 29 -14.01 10.37 -5.73
CA GLY A 29 -13.77 11.71 -6.24
C GLY A 29 -12.37 11.84 -6.83
N VAL A 30 -12.09 12.98 -7.44
CA VAL A 30 -10.77 13.32 -7.99
C VAL A 30 -10.31 14.64 -7.40
N ALA A 31 -9.06 14.69 -6.94
CA ALA A 31 -8.42 15.90 -6.43
C ALA A 31 -7.19 16.25 -7.29
N GLY A 32 -6.95 17.55 -7.52
CA GLY A 32 -5.75 18.03 -8.21
C GLY A 32 -6.01 19.13 -9.25
N PRO A 33 -5.03 19.43 -10.12
CA PRO A 33 -3.76 18.72 -10.24
C PRO A 33 -2.77 19.00 -9.10
N LEU A 34 -2.02 17.97 -8.68
CA LEU A 34 -0.83 18.09 -7.84
C LEU A 34 0.43 18.06 -8.72
N ARG A 35 1.27 19.10 -8.64
CA ARG A 35 2.59 19.09 -9.26
C ARG A 35 3.56 18.29 -8.41
N VAL A 36 4.09 17.20 -8.94
CA VAL A 36 5.10 16.34 -8.29
C VAL A 36 6.44 16.54 -8.98
N ASN A 37 7.48 16.76 -8.17
CA ASN A 37 8.88 16.87 -8.55
C ASN A 37 9.67 15.72 -7.90
N GLY A 38 9.37 14.47 -8.27
CA GLY A 38 9.98 13.28 -7.67
C GLY A 38 10.96 12.57 -8.59
N GLU A 39 11.70 11.60 -8.03
CA GLU A 39 12.66 10.77 -8.80
C GLU A 39 11.94 9.81 -9.77
N HIS A 40 10.77 9.28 -9.36
CA HIS A 40 9.99 8.31 -10.13
C HIS A 40 8.73 8.89 -10.81
N ALA A 41 8.34 10.11 -10.45
CA ALA A 41 7.16 10.78 -11.02
C ALA A 41 7.42 12.28 -11.14
N GLN A 42 7.32 12.82 -12.36
CA GLN A 42 7.39 14.26 -12.62
C GLN A 42 6.17 14.70 -13.42
N GLY A 43 5.45 15.72 -12.93
CA GLY A 43 4.32 16.30 -13.66
C GLY A 43 3.12 16.69 -12.81
N ASP A 44 2.04 17.04 -13.48
CA ASP A 44 0.74 17.36 -12.87
C ASP A 44 -0.15 16.11 -12.84
N PHE A 45 -0.59 15.69 -11.65
CA PHE A 45 -1.39 14.48 -11.46
C PHE A 45 -2.78 14.80 -10.90
N LEU A 46 -3.80 14.19 -11.49
CA LEU A 46 -5.14 14.09 -10.90
C LEU A 46 -5.21 12.80 -10.07
N VAL A 47 -5.50 12.94 -8.78
CA VAL A 47 -5.44 11.83 -7.82
C VAL A 47 -6.87 11.34 -7.53
N PRO A 48 -7.22 10.10 -7.91
CA PRO A 48 -8.49 9.49 -7.52
C PRO A 48 -8.47 9.14 -6.03
N LEU A 49 -9.56 9.43 -5.33
CA LEU A 49 -9.75 9.15 -3.90
C LEU A 49 -11.09 8.44 -3.71
N ALA A 50 -11.07 7.26 -3.08
CA ALA A 50 -12.28 6.53 -2.68
C ALA A 50 -12.53 6.76 -1.19
N THR A 51 -13.66 7.38 -0.82
CA THR A 51 -13.98 7.70 0.57
C THR A 51 -15.48 7.92 0.78
N THR A 52 -15.97 7.64 1.99
CA THR A 52 -17.30 8.03 2.47
C THR A 52 -17.25 9.28 3.36
N GLU A 53 -16.05 9.76 3.71
CA GLU A 53 -15.86 10.93 4.57
C GLU A 53 -16.14 12.22 3.81
N GLY A 54 -17.08 13.02 4.33
CA GLY A 54 -17.41 14.33 3.77
C GLY A 54 -16.22 15.29 3.83
N THR A 55 -16.13 16.19 2.86
CA THR A 55 -15.10 17.24 2.78
C THR A 55 -13.66 16.76 2.54
N LEU A 56 -13.35 15.47 2.71
CA LEU A 56 -11.99 14.93 2.54
C LEU A 56 -11.41 15.27 1.15
N VAL A 57 -12.12 14.90 0.08
CA VAL A 57 -11.68 15.17 -1.31
C VAL A 57 -11.51 16.66 -1.57
N ALA A 58 -12.44 17.50 -1.09
CA ALA A 58 -12.37 18.95 -1.26
C ALA A 58 -11.18 19.56 -0.52
N SER A 59 -10.88 19.06 0.68
CA SER A 59 -9.72 19.49 1.47
C SER A 59 -8.41 19.16 0.76
N TYR A 60 -8.24 17.93 0.28
CA TYR A 60 -7.08 17.52 -0.53
C TYR A 60 -6.95 18.37 -1.79
N ASN A 61 -8.06 18.59 -2.51
CA ASN A 61 -8.05 19.41 -3.73
C ASN A 61 -7.56 20.84 -3.47
N ARG A 62 -7.99 21.46 -2.36
CA ARG A 62 -7.51 22.79 -1.95
C ARG A 62 -6.02 22.78 -1.65
N GLY A 63 -5.53 21.78 -0.90
CA GLY A 63 -4.11 21.63 -0.57
C GLY A 63 -3.25 21.45 -1.83
N MET A 64 -3.67 20.56 -2.74
CA MET A 64 -2.97 20.29 -4.00
C MET A 64 -2.88 21.54 -4.88
N LYS A 65 -3.95 22.34 -4.96
CA LYS A 65 -3.94 23.63 -5.66
C LYS A 65 -2.87 24.57 -5.08
N LEU A 66 -2.84 24.72 -3.75
CA LEU A 66 -1.85 25.57 -3.07
C LEU A 66 -0.42 25.08 -3.33
N CYS A 67 -0.17 23.77 -3.18
CA CYS A 67 1.15 23.20 -3.45
C CYS A 67 1.58 23.42 -4.90
N ARG A 68 0.67 23.27 -5.87
CA ARG A 68 0.94 23.50 -7.28
C ARG A 68 1.27 24.96 -7.57
N GLU A 69 0.51 25.89 -7.00
CA GLU A 69 0.78 27.34 -7.11
C GLU A 69 2.13 27.72 -6.47
N ALA A 70 2.56 26.98 -5.44
CA ALA A 70 3.85 27.13 -4.79
C ALA A 70 5.04 26.45 -5.52
N GLY A 71 4.82 25.86 -6.71
CA GLY A 71 5.89 25.22 -7.51
C GLY A 71 5.94 23.68 -7.41
N GLY A 72 5.01 23.08 -6.67
CA GLY A 72 4.88 21.63 -6.52
C GLY A 72 5.59 21.06 -5.31
N VAL A 73 5.53 19.73 -5.18
CA VAL A 73 6.09 18.98 -4.05
C VAL A 73 7.28 18.16 -4.52
N THR A 74 8.45 18.39 -3.91
CA THR A 74 9.65 17.56 -4.10
C THR A 74 9.57 16.36 -3.16
N THR A 75 9.73 15.15 -3.69
CA THR A 75 9.58 13.90 -2.92
C THR A 75 10.55 12.83 -3.40
N THR A 76 10.96 11.95 -2.47
CA THR A 76 11.97 10.90 -2.67
C THR A 76 11.55 9.66 -1.89
N ILE A 77 11.88 8.47 -2.40
CA ILE A 77 11.71 7.21 -1.66
C ILE A 77 13.00 6.96 -0.89
N LEU A 78 12.93 7.02 0.45
CA LEU A 78 14.12 6.84 1.30
C LEU A 78 14.49 5.36 1.50
N ASP A 79 13.49 4.48 1.52
CA ASP A 79 13.64 3.04 1.77
C ASP A 79 12.41 2.31 1.21
N ASP A 80 12.59 1.09 0.72
CA ASP A 80 11.51 0.24 0.21
C ASP A 80 11.76 -1.21 0.63
N ARG A 81 10.99 -1.69 1.60
CA ARG A 81 11.10 -3.05 2.15
C ARG A 81 9.77 -3.54 2.70
N MET A 82 9.48 -4.82 2.44
CA MET A 82 8.41 -5.56 3.09
C MET A 82 8.99 -6.52 4.12
N GLN A 83 8.44 -6.53 5.33
CA GLN A 83 8.95 -7.38 6.42
C GLN A 83 7.98 -8.51 6.75
N ARG A 84 8.54 -9.68 7.07
CA ARG A 84 7.83 -10.81 7.66
C ARG A 84 8.60 -11.26 8.90
N ALA A 85 7.90 -11.43 10.02
CA ALA A 85 8.48 -11.88 11.28
C ALA A 85 7.78 -13.19 11.72
N PRO A 86 8.31 -14.36 11.32
CA PRO A 86 7.80 -15.63 11.81
C PRO A 86 8.10 -15.80 13.31
N VAL A 87 7.31 -16.64 13.97
CA VAL A 87 7.52 -17.02 15.38
C VAL A 87 8.09 -18.44 15.41
N PHE A 88 9.25 -18.61 16.05
CA PHE A 88 9.87 -19.90 16.32
C PHE A 88 9.76 -20.22 17.81
N SER A 89 9.32 -21.44 18.14
CA SER A 89 9.20 -21.92 19.51
C SER A 89 10.33 -22.90 19.83
N PHE A 90 10.90 -22.77 21.03
CA PHE A 90 11.99 -23.61 21.53
C PHE A 90 11.69 -24.03 22.97
N ASP A 91 12.22 -25.18 23.40
CA ASP A 91 11.97 -25.70 24.75
C ASP A 91 12.75 -24.92 25.82
N SER A 92 13.80 -24.20 25.42
CA SER A 92 14.57 -23.34 26.32
C SER A 92 15.12 -22.07 25.64
N ALA A 93 15.38 -21.04 26.46
CA ALA A 93 16.04 -19.81 25.99
C ALA A 93 17.47 -20.06 25.45
N ARG A 94 18.12 -21.17 25.82
CA ARG A 94 19.45 -21.52 25.31
C ARG A 94 19.40 -21.95 23.85
N GLU A 95 18.40 -22.75 23.49
CA GLU A 95 18.17 -23.19 22.10
C GLU A 95 17.80 -22.01 21.20
N MET A 96 16.91 -21.12 21.67
CA MET A 96 16.58 -19.90 20.94
C MET A 96 17.83 -19.05 20.66
N ARG A 97 18.73 -18.90 21.65
CA ARG A 97 19.98 -18.15 21.46
C ARG A 97 20.89 -18.83 20.43
N ALA A 98 21.06 -20.15 20.52
CA ALA A 98 21.85 -20.90 19.55
C ALA A 98 21.28 -20.79 18.13
N PHE A 99 19.94 -20.80 18.00
CA PHE A 99 19.28 -20.58 16.71
C PHE A 99 19.51 -19.17 16.17
N ARG A 100 19.45 -18.14 17.01
CA ARG A 100 19.77 -16.76 16.61
C ARG A 100 21.20 -16.64 16.09
N GLU A 101 22.17 -17.19 16.83
CA GLU A 101 23.58 -17.19 16.42
C GLU A 101 23.77 -17.93 15.09
N TRP A 102 23.14 -19.10 14.95
CA TRP A 102 23.15 -19.85 13.68
C TRP A 102 22.54 -19.06 12.52
N LEU A 103 21.43 -18.35 12.74
CA LEU A 103 20.77 -17.54 11.71
C LEU A 103 21.64 -16.34 11.29
N ASP A 104 22.30 -15.67 12.24
CA ASP A 104 23.23 -14.59 11.96
C ASP A 104 24.41 -15.11 11.11
N ASP A 105 24.94 -16.31 11.41
CA ASP A 105 26.05 -16.94 10.69
C ASP A 105 25.67 -17.46 9.28
N HIS A 106 24.39 -17.80 9.05
CA HIS A 106 23.89 -18.39 7.81
C HIS A 106 22.92 -17.46 7.07
N PHE A 107 22.99 -16.15 7.32
CA PHE A 107 22.05 -15.19 6.74
C PHE A 107 21.99 -15.27 5.21
N ASP A 108 23.15 -15.35 4.55
CA ASP A 108 23.23 -15.39 3.08
C ASP A 108 22.61 -16.68 2.50
N ASP A 109 22.82 -17.82 3.17
CA ASP A 109 22.22 -19.10 2.76
C ASP A 109 20.69 -19.08 2.91
N VAL A 110 20.20 -18.51 4.02
CA VAL A 110 18.76 -18.34 4.26
C VAL A 110 18.15 -17.35 3.28
N ALA A 111 18.85 -16.25 2.98
CA ALA A 111 18.42 -15.27 2.00
C ALA A 111 18.39 -15.84 0.57
N ALA A 112 19.32 -16.72 0.22
CA ALA A 112 19.36 -17.37 -1.09
C ALA A 112 18.25 -18.43 -1.29
N ALA A 113 17.72 -18.99 -0.20
CA ALA A 113 16.66 -20.00 -0.24
C ALA A 113 15.23 -19.43 -0.16
N ALA A 114 15.08 -18.14 0.16
CA ALA A 114 13.81 -17.44 0.32
C ALA A 114 13.21 -16.96 -1.01
#